data_AF-A0A821ULB3-F1
#
_entry.id   AF-A0A821ULB3-F1
#
_cell.length_a   1.000
_cell.length_b   1.000
_cell.length_c   1.000
_cell.angle_alpha   90.00
_cell.angle_beta   90.00
_cell.angle_gamma   90.00
#
_symmetry.space_group_name_H-M   'P 1'
#
loop_
_entity.id
_entity.type
_entity.pdbx_description
1 polymer ?
#
loop_
_entity_poly.entity_id
_entity_poly.type
_entity_poly.pdbx_seq_one_letter_code
_entity_poly.pdbx_strand_id
1 'polypeptide(L)'
;VSRLNTQETWELEYDEQLGSHTKLPNLFHDMIVTKTNIIQENVLSVNVAKGERKFFEDKEATKQAAIAVYRLLGDFASVFQMLIKDCSSSSSNSIEPLSSSTIMINSSEHLSKTMCLIIILNNFAYTRRFILPRLKKIFLNYGFRGMDRVYDETEIIYKRVDEQLLDTVQNEYLRPFLHRLESRMYAGRFDWATHIRVISVKDYVKHIILDLARVHAEIYSISSQLVFIVLSRILSTLVNELAKLYSNINQFSKAGSMQACLDLIALQECLGRCMETETSNKLKELITQIPDAAEHIKSKALTDMLNVFLKQMQPYSIAFRDVTQ
;
A
#
# COMPACT_ATOMS: atom_id res chain seq x y z
N VAL A 1 -14.18 -14.59 -17.10
CA VAL A 1 -13.73 -13.56 -16.12
C VAL A 1 -13.37 -14.19 -14.79
N SER A 2 -14.28 -14.90 -14.10
CA SER A 2 -14.03 -15.45 -12.75
C SER A 2 -12.82 -16.40 -12.62
N ARG A 3 -12.40 -17.07 -13.70
CA ARG A 3 -11.19 -17.92 -13.73
C ARG A 3 -9.89 -17.16 -14.05
N LEU A 4 -9.92 -15.84 -14.17
CA LEU A 4 -8.69 -15.08 -14.47
C LEU A 4 -7.71 -15.09 -13.28
N ASN A 5 -8.19 -15.29 -12.04
CA ASN A 5 -7.30 -15.45 -10.89
C ASN A 5 -6.34 -16.64 -11.06
N THR A 6 -6.78 -17.74 -11.67
CA THR A 6 -5.95 -18.93 -11.90
C THR A 6 -4.97 -18.77 -13.06
N GLN A 7 -5.07 -17.68 -13.82
CA GLN A 7 -4.18 -17.36 -14.95
C GLN A 7 -3.14 -16.30 -14.59
N GLU A 8 -3.13 -15.83 -13.34
CA GLU A 8 -2.10 -14.92 -12.85
C GLU A 8 -0.74 -15.63 -12.82
N THR A 9 0.25 -15.01 -13.44
CA THR A 9 1.61 -15.56 -13.60
C THR A 9 2.59 -14.90 -12.64
N TRP A 10 2.23 -13.75 -12.06
CA TRP A 10 3.09 -12.93 -11.19
C TRP A 10 4.37 -12.42 -11.86
N GLU A 11 4.44 -12.51 -13.19
CA GLU A 11 5.51 -11.91 -13.99
C GLU A 11 5.26 -10.41 -14.10
N LEU A 12 6.24 -9.61 -13.70
CA LEU A 12 6.17 -8.15 -13.72
C LEU A 12 6.59 -7.60 -15.08
N GLU A 13 5.75 -6.73 -15.63
CA GLU A 13 6.01 -5.88 -16.79
C GLU A 13 6.12 -4.43 -16.30
N TYR A 14 7.16 -3.72 -16.73
CA TYR A 14 7.38 -2.33 -16.32
C TYR A 14 6.57 -1.38 -17.20
N ASP A 15 5.76 -0.53 -16.57
CA ASP A 15 5.05 0.59 -17.18
C ASP A 15 5.60 1.93 -16.61
N GLU A 16 5.93 2.87 -17.50
CA GLU A 16 6.51 4.16 -17.13
C GLU A 16 5.58 5.04 -16.24
N GLN A 17 4.25 4.81 -16.29
CA GLN A 17 3.27 5.67 -15.63
C GLN A 17 2.79 5.17 -14.28
N LEU A 18 2.76 3.85 -14.03
CA LEU A 18 2.33 3.26 -12.75
C LEU A 18 3.36 2.31 -12.12
N GLY A 19 4.49 2.06 -12.77
CA GLY A 19 5.48 1.08 -12.35
C GLY A 19 5.14 -0.33 -12.84
N SER A 20 5.50 -1.34 -12.08
CA SER A 20 5.41 -2.73 -12.48
C SER A 20 4.02 -3.33 -12.24
N HIS A 21 3.41 -3.93 -13.27
CA HIS A 21 2.14 -4.67 -13.18
C HIS A 21 2.28 -6.05 -13.84
N THR A 22 1.36 -6.97 -13.59
CA THR A 22 1.36 -8.28 -14.26
C THR A 22 0.54 -8.24 -15.56
N LYS A 23 0.50 -9.37 -16.27
CA LYS A 23 -0.32 -9.54 -17.47
C LYS A 23 -1.83 -9.58 -17.20
N LEU A 24 -2.26 -9.75 -15.96
CA LEU A 24 -3.68 -9.98 -15.63
C LEU A 24 -4.64 -8.88 -16.12
N PRO A 25 -4.35 -7.57 -15.94
CA PRO A 25 -5.19 -6.51 -16.51
C PRO A 25 -5.31 -6.57 -18.04
N ASN A 26 -4.22 -6.92 -18.72
CA ASN A 26 -4.16 -7.05 -20.18
C ASN A 26 -4.91 -8.30 -20.67
N LEU A 27 -4.79 -9.43 -19.97
CA LEU A 27 -5.58 -10.64 -20.27
C LEU A 27 -7.08 -10.37 -20.19
N PHE A 28 -7.52 -9.59 -19.19
CA PHE A 28 -8.91 -9.16 -19.08
C PHE A 28 -9.33 -8.28 -20.25
N HIS A 29 -8.51 -7.28 -20.60
CA HIS A 29 -8.75 -6.41 -21.75
C HIS A 29 -8.89 -7.22 -23.04
N ASP A 30 -7.91 -8.07 -23.36
CA ASP A 30 -7.85 -8.80 -24.62
C ASP A 30 -8.99 -9.81 -24.76
N MET A 31 -9.39 -10.44 -23.64
CA MET A 31 -10.57 -11.30 -23.59
C MET A 31 -11.83 -10.52 -23.98
N ILE A 32 -12.03 -9.31 -23.44
CA ILE A 32 -13.19 -8.48 -23.78
C ILE A 32 -13.14 -8.01 -25.22
N VAL A 33 -11.97 -7.54 -25.69
CA VAL A 33 -11.81 -7.07 -27.08
C VAL A 33 -12.13 -8.19 -28.05
N THR A 34 -11.57 -9.39 -27.83
CA THR A 34 -11.84 -10.56 -28.68
C THR A 34 -13.33 -10.90 -28.72
N LYS A 35 -14.00 -10.93 -27.56
CA LYS A 35 -15.44 -11.22 -27.51
C LYS A 35 -16.28 -10.12 -28.15
N THR A 36 -15.90 -8.87 -27.98
CA THR A 36 -16.62 -7.74 -28.57
C THR A 36 -16.46 -7.71 -30.09
N ASN A 37 -15.28 -8.06 -30.62
CA ASN A 37 -15.05 -8.18 -32.06
C ASN A 37 -15.90 -9.30 -32.68
N ILE A 38 -15.99 -10.46 -32.02
CA ILE A 38 -16.86 -11.56 -32.45
C ILE A 38 -18.33 -11.08 -32.49
N ILE A 39 -18.79 -10.34 -31.48
CA ILE A 39 -20.15 -9.77 -31.48
C ILE A 39 -20.32 -8.76 -32.61
N GLN A 40 -19.31 -7.93 -32.86
CA GLN A 40 -19.36 -6.96 -33.93
C GLN A 40 -19.54 -7.64 -35.29
N GLU A 41 -18.70 -8.62 -35.61
CA GLU A 41 -18.71 -9.33 -36.90
C GLU A 41 -20.00 -10.14 -37.12
N ASN A 42 -20.51 -10.79 -36.08
CA ASN A 42 -21.61 -11.76 -36.20
C ASN A 42 -22.99 -11.18 -35.89
N VAL A 43 -23.09 -10.07 -35.16
CA VAL A 43 -24.37 -9.51 -34.69
C VAL A 43 -24.57 -8.09 -35.18
N LEU A 44 -23.53 -7.25 -35.14
CA LEU A 44 -23.67 -5.82 -35.40
C LEU A 44 -23.48 -5.44 -36.87
N SER A 45 -22.63 -6.16 -37.62
CA SER A 45 -22.37 -5.92 -39.04
C SER A 45 -23.24 -6.73 -40.01
N VAL A 46 -24.05 -7.65 -39.51
CA VAL A 46 -24.94 -8.46 -40.37
C VAL A 46 -26.06 -7.60 -40.92
N ASN A 47 -26.27 -7.65 -42.23
CA ASN A 47 -27.38 -6.96 -42.89
C ASN A 47 -28.70 -7.51 -42.39
N VAL A 48 -29.44 -6.67 -41.67
CA VAL A 48 -30.72 -7.00 -41.06
C VAL A 48 -31.76 -7.26 -42.16
N ALA A 49 -32.51 -8.36 -42.06
CA ALA A 49 -33.55 -8.70 -43.02
C ALA A 49 -34.68 -7.66 -43.01
N LYS A 50 -35.43 -7.51 -44.11
CA LYS A 50 -36.54 -6.54 -44.20
C LYS A 50 -37.56 -6.79 -43.08
N GLY A 51 -37.62 -5.88 -42.11
CA GLY A 51 -38.58 -5.89 -40.99
C GLY A 51 -37.96 -6.14 -39.60
N GLU A 52 -36.70 -6.57 -39.54
CA GLU A 52 -35.97 -6.71 -38.28
C GLU A 52 -35.34 -5.38 -37.85
N ARG A 53 -35.18 -5.16 -36.55
CA ARG A 53 -34.54 -3.96 -35.98
C ARG A 53 -33.07 -4.24 -35.71
N LYS A 54 -32.21 -3.23 -35.85
CA LYS A 54 -30.80 -3.38 -35.44
C LYS A 54 -30.72 -3.54 -33.92
N PHE A 55 -29.70 -4.26 -33.44
CA PHE A 55 -29.52 -4.56 -32.02
C PHE A 55 -29.62 -3.31 -31.11
N PHE A 56 -29.00 -2.20 -31.49
CA PHE A 56 -29.02 -0.94 -30.73
C PHE A 56 -30.26 -0.07 -30.94
N GLU A 57 -31.19 -0.47 -31.80
CA GLU A 57 -32.50 0.18 -31.94
C GLU A 57 -33.51 -0.38 -30.92
N ASP A 58 -33.25 -1.59 -30.40
CA ASP A 58 -34.03 -2.18 -29.32
C ASP A 58 -33.53 -1.70 -27.94
N LYS A 59 -34.38 -0.94 -27.25
CA LYS A 59 -34.10 -0.42 -25.91
C LYS A 59 -33.89 -1.53 -24.88
N GLU A 60 -34.61 -2.65 -25.00
CA GLU A 60 -34.47 -3.75 -24.03
C GLU A 60 -33.15 -4.50 -24.28
N ALA A 61 -32.80 -4.79 -25.53
CA ALA A 61 -31.51 -5.38 -25.88
C ALA A 61 -30.32 -4.52 -25.40
N THR A 62 -30.39 -3.21 -25.62
CA THR A 62 -29.36 -2.25 -25.19
C THR A 62 -29.23 -2.23 -23.66
N LYS A 63 -30.36 -2.24 -22.94
CA LYS A 63 -30.39 -2.30 -21.48
C LYS A 63 -29.81 -3.61 -20.93
N GLN A 64 -30.18 -4.75 -21.51
CA GLN A 64 -29.65 -6.06 -21.10
C GLN A 64 -28.15 -6.16 -21.33
N ALA A 65 -27.67 -5.64 -22.45
CA ALA A 65 -26.24 -5.61 -22.73
C ALA A 65 -25.50 -4.67 -21.76
N ALA A 66 -26.09 -3.54 -21.35
CA ALA A 66 -25.49 -2.64 -20.36
C ALA A 66 -25.36 -3.33 -18.99
N ILE A 67 -26.39 -4.08 -18.58
CA ILE A 67 -26.37 -4.89 -17.36
C ILE A 67 -25.30 -5.99 -17.46
N ALA A 68 -25.15 -6.63 -18.62
CA ALA A 68 -24.15 -7.66 -18.84
C ALA A 68 -22.71 -7.11 -18.74
N VAL A 69 -22.44 -5.93 -19.33
CA VAL A 69 -21.13 -5.28 -19.21
C VAL A 69 -20.87 -4.84 -17.77
N TYR A 70 -21.85 -4.24 -17.10
CA TYR A 70 -21.73 -3.88 -15.68
C TYR A 70 -21.37 -5.09 -14.81
N ARG A 71 -22.07 -6.22 -14.98
CA ARG A 71 -21.77 -7.47 -14.26
C ARG A 71 -20.38 -7.98 -14.58
N LEU A 72 -19.98 -7.96 -15.85
CA LEU A 72 -18.66 -8.41 -16.28
C LEU A 72 -17.51 -7.57 -15.68
N LEU A 73 -17.66 -6.24 -15.62
CA LEU A 73 -16.69 -5.35 -15.00
C LEU A 73 -16.65 -5.56 -13.47
N GLY A 74 -17.80 -5.77 -12.83
CA GLY A 74 -17.91 -6.10 -11.41
C GLY A 74 -17.31 -7.48 -11.06
N ASP A 75 -17.54 -8.48 -11.90
CA ASP A 75 -16.95 -9.82 -11.75
C ASP A 75 -15.42 -9.75 -11.81
N PHE A 76 -14.85 -8.85 -12.62
CA PHE A 76 -13.40 -8.67 -12.64
C PHE A 76 -12.87 -8.03 -11.36
N ALA A 77 -13.60 -7.08 -10.76
CA ALA A 77 -13.22 -6.57 -9.44
C ALA A 77 -13.20 -7.69 -8.38
N SER A 78 -14.10 -8.67 -8.47
CA SER A 78 -14.12 -9.83 -7.57
C SER A 78 -12.90 -10.76 -7.74
N VAL A 79 -12.26 -10.79 -8.91
CA VAL A 79 -11.02 -11.56 -9.16
C VAL A 79 -9.91 -11.10 -8.23
N PHE A 80 -9.76 -9.78 -8.03
CA PHE A 80 -8.76 -9.23 -7.09
C PHE A 80 -9.06 -9.63 -5.65
N GLN A 81 -10.34 -9.63 -5.25
CA GLN A 81 -10.74 -10.10 -3.92
C GLN A 81 -10.44 -11.59 -3.69
N MET A 82 -10.54 -12.41 -4.74
CA MET A 82 -10.14 -13.82 -4.68
C MET A 82 -8.62 -13.96 -4.55
N LEU A 83 -7.84 -13.20 -5.34
CA LEU A 83 -6.38 -13.21 -5.26
C LEU A 83 -5.85 -12.82 -3.87
N ILE A 84 -6.49 -11.85 -3.20
CA ILE A 84 -6.16 -11.48 -1.81
C ILE A 84 -6.34 -12.66 -0.86
N LYS A 85 -7.43 -13.42 -1.01
CA LYS A 85 -7.73 -14.61 -0.18
C LYS A 85 -6.70 -15.71 -0.44
N ASP A 86 -6.34 -15.94 -1.69
CA ASP A 86 -5.34 -16.94 -2.09
C ASP A 86 -3.94 -16.60 -1.54
N CYS A 87 -3.58 -15.30 -1.52
CA CYS A 87 -2.35 -14.82 -0.86
C CYS A 87 -2.40 -15.00 0.67
N SER A 88 -3.58 -15.00 1.27
CA SER A 88 -3.75 -15.15 2.72
C SER A 88 -3.72 -16.61 3.17
N SER A 89 -4.28 -17.52 2.37
CA SER A 89 -4.33 -18.96 2.66
C SER A 89 -2.99 -19.67 2.44
N SER A 90 -2.10 -19.10 1.63
CA SER A 90 -0.77 -19.66 1.34
C SER A 90 0.25 -19.50 2.48
N SER A 91 -0.14 -18.90 3.61
CA SER A 91 0.71 -18.72 4.78
C SER A 91 0.93 -20.03 5.57
N SER A 92 1.71 -20.93 4.99
CA SER A 92 2.34 -22.02 5.75
C SER A 92 3.54 -21.45 6.55
N ASN A 93 3.32 -21.31 7.86
CA ASN A 93 4.26 -21.16 8.97
C ASN A 93 5.77 -21.29 8.66
N SER A 94 6.41 -20.25 8.10
CA SER A 94 7.87 -20.16 8.07
C SER A 94 8.31 -18.72 8.29
N ILE A 95 8.53 -18.39 9.56
CA ILE A 95 9.30 -17.22 9.97
C ILE A 95 10.77 -17.66 9.91
N GLU A 96 11.43 -17.46 8.77
CA GLU A 96 12.89 -17.50 8.71
C GLU A 96 13.45 -16.10 8.41
N PRO A 97 14.55 -15.69 9.06
CA PRO A 97 15.11 -14.36 8.90
C PRO A 97 15.93 -14.29 7.61
N LEU A 98 15.44 -13.56 6.60
CA LEU A 98 16.21 -13.25 5.39
C LEU A 98 17.49 -12.49 5.75
N SER A 99 18.62 -13.21 5.64
CA SER A 99 19.98 -12.68 5.60
C SER A 99 20.48 -12.66 4.16
N SER A 100 20.93 -11.49 3.74
CA SER A 100 21.81 -11.19 2.60
C SER A 100 21.47 -11.59 1.16
N SER A 101 21.64 -10.56 0.32
CA SER A 101 22.18 -10.53 -1.06
C SER A 101 21.25 -10.82 -2.25
N THR A 102 21.16 -9.79 -3.10
CA THR A 102 20.89 -9.81 -4.54
C THR A 102 19.44 -10.11 -4.95
N ILE A 103 18.65 -9.05 -5.09
CA ILE A 103 17.36 -9.09 -5.80
C ILE A 103 17.65 -9.17 -7.30
N MET A 104 18.00 -10.36 -7.78
CA MET A 104 17.64 -10.76 -9.13
C MET A 104 16.34 -11.54 -8.99
N ILE A 105 15.26 -10.97 -9.53
CA ILE A 105 13.94 -11.63 -9.58
C ILE A 105 14.05 -12.73 -10.63
N ASN A 106 14.61 -13.88 -10.23
CA ASN A 106 14.46 -15.12 -10.97
C ASN A 106 13.14 -15.77 -10.56
N SER A 107 12.41 -16.20 -11.57
CA SER A 107 11.07 -16.75 -11.54
C SER A 107 10.92 -17.90 -10.52
N SER A 108 9.82 -17.85 -9.75
CA SER A 108 9.26 -18.91 -8.90
C SER A 108 9.94 -19.28 -7.57
N GLU A 109 10.58 -18.35 -6.87
CA GLU A 109 10.72 -18.42 -5.41
C GLU A 109 9.57 -17.63 -4.76
N HIS A 110 8.94 -18.24 -3.74
CA HIS A 110 7.70 -17.77 -3.12
C HIS A 110 7.67 -16.24 -2.88
N LEU A 111 6.86 -15.53 -3.68
CA LEU A 111 6.55 -14.13 -3.42
C LEU A 111 6.02 -13.98 -1.99
N SER A 112 6.55 -12.99 -1.27
CA SER A 112 6.05 -12.66 0.06
C SER A 112 4.56 -12.30 -0.05
N LYS A 113 3.76 -12.64 0.98
CA LYS A 113 2.34 -12.26 1.02
C LYS A 113 2.16 -10.75 0.77
N THR A 114 3.06 -9.94 1.33
CA THR A 114 2.98 -8.48 1.22
C THR A 114 3.33 -7.97 -0.17
N MET A 115 4.30 -8.62 -0.83
CA MET A 115 4.67 -8.32 -2.22
C MET A 115 3.50 -8.67 -3.16
N CYS A 116 2.87 -9.83 -2.99
CA CYS A 116 1.67 -10.19 -3.76
C CYS A 116 0.57 -9.15 -3.59
N LEU A 117 0.31 -8.68 -2.37
CA LEU A 117 -0.74 -7.68 -2.11
C LEU A 117 -0.45 -6.33 -2.78
N ILE A 118 0.81 -5.89 -2.84
CA ILE A 118 1.18 -4.68 -3.58
C ILE A 118 1.00 -4.87 -5.08
N ILE A 119 1.38 -6.03 -5.61
CA ILE A 119 1.19 -6.34 -7.04
C ILE A 119 -0.30 -6.31 -7.39
N ILE A 120 -1.16 -6.92 -6.58
CA ILE A 120 -2.61 -6.88 -6.74
C ILE A 120 -3.11 -5.44 -6.71
N LEU A 121 -2.64 -4.62 -5.76
CA LEU A 121 -2.99 -3.20 -5.67
C LEU A 121 -2.58 -2.42 -6.92
N ASN A 122 -1.36 -2.62 -7.43
CA ASN A 122 -0.91 -1.92 -8.63
C ASN A 122 -1.64 -2.39 -9.90
N ASN A 123 -1.91 -3.70 -10.03
CA ASN A 123 -2.72 -4.26 -11.11
C ASN A 123 -4.15 -3.69 -11.10
N PHE A 124 -4.72 -3.50 -9.92
CA PHE A 124 -6.04 -2.92 -9.75
C PHE A 124 -6.04 -1.45 -10.17
N ALA A 125 -5.04 -0.68 -9.72
CA ALA A 125 -4.85 0.72 -10.10
C ALA A 125 -4.67 0.86 -11.62
N TYR A 126 -3.87 -0.01 -12.25
CA TYR A 126 -3.68 -0.07 -13.70
C TYR A 126 -4.98 -0.37 -14.43
N THR A 127 -5.77 -1.33 -13.93
CA THR A 127 -7.07 -1.67 -14.49
C THR A 127 -7.99 -0.45 -14.50
N ARG A 128 -8.10 0.22 -13.36
CA ARG A 128 -8.97 1.38 -13.19
C ARG A 128 -8.54 2.57 -14.06
N ARG A 129 -7.22 2.85 -14.12
CA ARG A 129 -6.67 4.03 -14.82
C ARG A 129 -6.55 3.85 -16.34
N PHE A 130 -6.29 2.64 -16.82
CA PHE A 130 -5.99 2.41 -18.24
C PHE A 130 -6.93 1.43 -18.92
N ILE A 131 -7.22 0.29 -18.29
CA ILE A 131 -8.05 -0.74 -18.92
C ILE A 131 -9.51 -0.29 -19.03
N LEU A 132 -10.12 0.22 -17.95
CA LEU A 132 -11.51 0.67 -17.99
C LEU A 132 -11.75 1.78 -19.02
N PRO A 133 -10.92 2.86 -19.11
CA PRO A 133 -11.09 3.88 -20.14
C PRO A 133 -10.90 3.35 -21.57
N ARG A 134 -9.96 2.42 -21.80
CA ARG A 134 -9.77 1.78 -23.12
C ARG A 134 -11.01 0.99 -23.52
N LEU A 135 -11.55 0.18 -22.63
CA LEU A 135 -12.78 -0.58 -22.86
C LEU A 135 -13.97 0.37 -23.14
N LYS A 136 -14.07 1.48 -22.41
CA LYS A 136 -15.12 2.49 -22.62
C LYS A 136 -15.11 3.00 -24.05
N LYS A 137 -13.91 3.36 -24.54
CA LYS A 137 -13.72 3.82 -25.92
C LYS A 137 -14.13 2.76 -26.94
N ILE A 138 -13.79 1.49 -26.72
CA ILE A 138 -14.15 0.38 -27.62
C ILE A 138 -15.67 0.21 -27.70
N PHE A 139 -16.37 0.15 -26.56
CA PHE A 139 -17.82 0.00 -26.57
C PHE A 139 -18.52 1.20 -27.22
N LEU A 140 -18.06 2.42 -26.97
CA LEU A 140 -18.59 3.62 -27.62
C LEU A 140 -18.37 3.60 -29.14
N ASN A 141 -17.20 3.15 -29.60
CA ASN A 141 -16.90 3.02 -31.04
C ASN A 141 -17.83 2.02 -31.75
N TYR A 142 -18.29 0.98 -31.04
CA TYR A 142 -19.27 0.03 -31.58
C TYR A 142 -20.72 0.52 -31.51
N GLY A 143 -20.95 1.79 -31.14
CA GLY A 143 -22.27 2.39 -31.10
C GLY A 143 -23.07 2.05 -29.85
N PHE A 144 -22.42 1.51 -28.81
CA PHE A 144 -23.06 1.21 -27.54
C PHE A 144 -23.38 2.50 -26.77
N ARG A 145 -24.60 3.00 -26.93
CA ARG A 145 -25.07 4.22 -26.23
C ARG A 145 -25.41 3.90 -24.77
N GLY A 146 -25.08 4.81 -23.85
CA GLY A 146 -25.37 4.66 -22.42
C GLY A 146 -24.29 3.96 -21.60
N MET A 147 -23.12 3.68 -22.20
CA MET A 147 -21.97 3.14 -21.46
C MET A 147 -21.47 4.08 -20.37
N ASP A 148 -21.65 5.40 -20.50
CA ASP A 148 -21.22 6.36 -19.48
C ASP A 148 -21.76 5.98 -18.09
N ARG A 149 -23.07 5.70 -17.99
CA ARG A 149 -23.68 5.28 -16.72
C ARG A 149 -23.14 3.95 -16.20
N VAL A 150 -22.83 3.00 -17.10
CA VAL A 150 -22.24 1.72 -16.69
C VAL A 150 -20.86 1.94 -16.08
N TYR A 151 -20.04 2.82 -16.68
CA TYR A 151 -18.72 3.15 -16.17
C TYR A 151 -18.79 3.96 -14.86
N ASP A 152 -19.73 4.90 -14.73
CA ASP A 152 -19.91 5.67 -13.49
C ASP A 152 -20.27 4.75 -12.31
N GLU A 153 -21.20 3.82 -12.51
CA GLU A 153 -21.58 2.83 -11.48
C GLU A 153 -20.45 1.82 -11.20
N THR A 154 -19.70 1.44 -12.24
CA THR A 154 -18.51 0.56 -12.09
C THR A 154 -17.43 1.25 -11.28
N GLU A 155 -17.18 2.54 -11.51
CA GLU A 155 -16.17 3.32 -10.81
C GLU A 155 -16.45 3.38 -9.30
N ILE A 156 -17.73 3.43 -8.89
CA ILE A 156 -18.13 3.37 -7.48
C ILE A 156 -17.73 2.02 -6.86
N ILE A 157 -17.95 0.91 -7.56
CA ILE A 157 -17.51 -0.42 -7.10
C ILE A 157 -16.00 -0.45 -7.00
N TYR A 158 -15.30 0.00 -8.03
CA TYR A 158 -13.85 -0.07 -8.09
C TYR A 158 -13.20 0.75 -6.98
N LYS A 159 -13.69 1.98 -6.73
CA LYS A 159 -13.22 2.81 -5.62
C LYS A 159 -13.38 2.12 -4.27
N ARG A 160 -14.52 1.46 -4.03
CA ARG A 160 -14.75 0.70 -2.80
C ARG A 160 -13.76 -0.46 -2.65
N VAL A 161 -13.50 -1.20 -3.73
CA VAL A 161 -12.56 -2.33 -3.71
C VAL A 161 -11.12 -1.84 -3.53
N ASP A 162 -10.78 -0.70 -4.13
CA ASP A 162 -9.48 -0.03 -3.98
C ASP A 162 -9.20 0.31 -2.51
N GLU A 163 -10.16 0.96 -1.84
CA GLU A 163 -10.09 1.32 -0.42
C GLU A 163 -9.90 0.06 0.45
N GLN A 164 -10.68 -1.00 0.21
CA GLN A 164 -10.57 -2.27 0.95
C GLN A 164 -9.22 -2.98 0.73
N LEU A 165 -8.71 -2.95 -0.50
CA LEU A 165 -7.44 -3.56 -0.85
C LEU A 165 -6.27 -2.79 -0.21
N LEU A 166 -6.30 -1.46 -0.27
CA LEU A 166 -5.32 -0.62 0.38
C LEU A 166 -5.29 -0.84 1.91
N ASP A 167 -6.46 -0.87 2.55
CA ASP A 167 -6.57 -1.19 3.97
C ASP A 167 -5.97 -2.56 4.29
N THR A 168 -6.21 -3.56 3.45
CA THR A 168 -5.66 -4.91 3.63
C THR A 168 -4.13 -4.90 3.55
N VAL A 169 -3.56 -4.24 2.52
CA VAL A 169 -2.10 -4.09 2.34
C VAL A 169 -1.47 -3.41 3.55
N GLN A 170 -2.03 -2.27 3.96
CA GLN A 170 -1.50 -1.48 5.08
C GLN A 170 -1.56 -2.27 6.40
N ASN A 171 -2.65 -3.00 6.64
CA ASN A 171 -2.80 -3.82 7.84
C ASN A 171 -1.77 -4.96 7.91
N GLU A 172 -1.48 -5.62 6.79
CA GLU A 172 -0.47 -6.69 6.74
C GLU A 172 0.93 -6.15 7.01
N TYR A 173 1.28 -4.98 6.47
CA TYR A 173 2.54 -4.30 6.81
C TYR A 173 2.61 -3.85 8.26
N LEU A 174 1.50 -3.42 8.85
CA LEU A 174 1.45 -2.84 10.18
C LEU A 174 1.57 -3.88 11.30
N ARG A 175 0.96 -5.07 11.15
CA ARG A 175 0.91 -6.11 12.21
C ARG A 175 2.28 -6.43 12.84
N PRO A 176 3.37 -6.66 12.08
CA PRO A 176 4.68 -6.96 12.64
C PRO A 176 5.24 -5.83 13.51
N PHE A 177 4.94 -4.57 13.18
CA PHE A 177 5.37 -3.43 13.98
C PHE A 177 4.66 -3.42 15.33
N LEU A 178 3.32 -3.56 15.32
CA LEU A 178 2.52 -3.53 16.55
C LEU A 178 2.91 -4.63 17.52
N HIS A 179 3.13 -5.84 17.01
CA HIS A 179 3.49 -6.99 17.83
C HIS A 179 4.87 -6.86 18.51
N ARG A 180 5.82 -6.16 17.86
CA ARG A 180 7.21 -6.05 18.35
C ARG A 180 7.52 -4.72 19.03
N LEU A 181 6.68 -3.70 18.87
CA LEU A 181 7.01 -2.34 19.32
C LEU A 181 7.24 -2.29 20.83
N GLU A 182 6.25 -2.73 21.60
CA GLU A 182 6.30 -2.71 23.07
C GLU A 182 7.45 -3.57 23.60
N SER A 183 7.60 -4.79 23.09
CA SER A 183 8.67 -5.69 23.51
C SER A 183 10.07 -5.14 23.19
N ARG A 184 10.24 -4.44 22.06
CA ARG A 184 11.50 -3.75 21.72
C ARG A 184 11.74 -2.51 22.58
N MET A 185 10.68 -1.76 22.93
CA MET A 185 10.78 -0.56 23.78
C MET A 185 11.29 -0.91 25.19
N TYR A 186 10.83 -2.02 25.75
CA TYR A 186 11.22 -2.52 27.08
C TYR A 186 12.35 -3.58 27.05
N ALA A 187 13.00 -3.76 25.90
CA ALA A 187 14.06 -4.74 25.73
C ALA A 187 15.20 -4.54 26.75
N GLY A 188 15.76 -5.65 27.26
CA GLY A 188 16.86 -5.60 28.22
C GLY A 188 16.45 -5.19 29.64
N ARG A 189 15.17 -5.41 30.04
CA ARG A 189 14.61 -4.99 31.34
C ARG A 189 14.71 -3.47 31.55
N PHE A 190 14.54 -2.71 30.47
CA PHE A 190 14.56 -1.27 30.53
C PHE A 190 13.34 -0.74 31.28
N ASP A 191 13.54 0.27 32.12
CA ASP A 191 12.50 0.93 32.88
C ASP A 191 12.75 2.45 32.91
N TRP A 192 11.73 3.22 32.56
CA TRP A 192 11.75 4.68 32.47
C TRP A 192 11.94 5.34 33.83
N ALA A 193 11.44 4.72 34.91
CA ALA A 193 11.49 5.26 36.26
C ALA A 193 12.88 5.11 36.90
N THR A 194 13.60 4.03 36.56
CA THR A 194 14.91 3.70 37.15
C THR A 194 16.09 3.97 36.22
N HIS A 195 15.85 4.51 35.03
CA HIS A 195 16.93 4.80 34.08
C HIS A 195 17.90 5.86 34.63
N ILE A 196 19.21 5.56 34.56
CA ILE A 196 20.24 6.38 35.22
C ILE A 196 21.00 7.26 34.22
N ARG A 197 21.16 6.81 32.96
CA ARG A 197 22.04 7.49 31.99
C ARG A 197 21.63 7.25 30.54
N VAL A 198 21.43 8.35 29.82
CA VAL A 198 21.26 8.39 28.36
C VAL A 198 22.63 8.28 27.68
N ILE A 199 22.76 7.36 26.73
CA ILE A 199 24.02 7.10 25.99
C ILE A 199 23.81 7.30 24.49
N SER A 200 22.71 6.79 23.95
CA SER A 200 22.33 6.91 22.55
C SER A 200 20.81 6.72 22.42
N VAL A 201 20.30 6.97 21.22
CA VAL A 201 18.96 6.53 20.83
C VAL A 201 18.83 5.02 21.03
N LYS A 202 17.68 4.58 21.55
CA LYS A 202 17.38 3.16 21.80
C LYS A 202 17.21 2.35 20.52
N ASP A 203 17.46 1.05 20.61
CA ASP A 203 17.44 0.16 19.44
C ASP A 203 16.05 -0.02 18.85
N TYR A 204 14.95 0.14 19.61
CA TYR A 204 13.61 0.05 19.04
C TYR A 204 13.37 1.12 17.96
N VAL A 205 13.94 2.33 18.11
CA VAL A 205 13.88 3.39 17.10
C VAL A 205 14.64 2.99 15.84
N LYS A 206 15.85 2.42 16.00
CA LYS A 206 16.64 1.87 14.87
C LYS A 206 15.84 0.82 14.12
N HIS A 207 15.22 -0.10 14.86
CA HIS A 207 14.41 -1.16 14.28
C HIS A 207 13.20 -0.62 13.52
N ILE A 208 12.51 0.40 14.03
CA ILE A 208 11.41 1.04 13.29
C ILE A 208 11.92 1.60 11.95
N ILE A 209 13.01 2.37 11.98
CA ILE A 209 13.58 3.00 10.78
C ILE A 209 14.03 1.94 9.76
N LEU A 210 14.73 0.90 10.20
CA LEU A 210 15.21 -0.18 9.35
C LEU A 210 14.06 -1.01 8.75
N ASP A 211 13.08 -1.37 9.57
CA ASP A 211 11.90 -2.12 9.12
C ASP A 211 11.12 -1.28 8.08
N LEU A 212 10.92 0.02 8.31
CA LEU A 212 10.28 0.92 7.35
C LEU A 212 11.09 1.12 6.06
N ALA A 213 12.43 1.13 6.14
CA ALA A 213 13.28 1.23 4.95
C ALA A 213 13.17 -0.02 4.08
N ARG A 214 12.97 -1.19 4.72
CA ARG A 214 12.68 -2.45 4.04
C ARG A 214 11.32 -2.41 3.33
N VAL A 215 10.28 -1.94 4.02
CA VAL A 215 8.94 -1.72 3.44
C VAL A 215 9.00 -0.74 2.27
N HIS A 216 9.73 0.37 2.41
CA HIS A 216 9.97 1.32 1.34
C HIS A 216 10.57 0.63 0.10
N ALA A 217 11.67 -0.11 0.27
CA ALA A 217 12.36 -0.76 -0.84
C ALA A 217 11.46 -1.79 -1.55
N GLU A 218 10.67 -2.56 -0.79
CA GLU A 218 9.72 -3.54 -1.33
C GLU A 218 8.65 -2.85 -2.19
N ILE A 219 8.01 -1.80 -1.68
CA ILE A 219 6.98 -1.06 -2.43
C ILE A 219 7.57 -0.34 -3.63
N TYR A 220 8.70 0.36 -3.45
CA TYR A 220 9.35 1.14 -4.50
C TYR A 220 9.75 0.28 -5.70
N SER A 221 10.15 -0.98 -5.47
CA SER A 221 10.48 -1.92 -6.54
C SER A 221 9.29 -2.24 -7.47
N ILE A 222 8.06 -2.05 -6.99
CA ILE A 222 6.83 -2.24 -7.76
C ILE A 222 6.30 -0.90 -8.25
N SER A 223 6.04 0.04 -7.35
CA SER A 223 5.51 1.35 -7.71
C SER A 223 5.93 2.42 -6.70
N SER A 224 6.68 3.41 -7.17
CA SER A 224 7.10 4.56 -6.36
C SER A 224 5.91 5.40 -5.86
N GLN A 225 4.79 5.42 -6.58
CA GLN A 225 3.59 6.19 -6.22
C GLN A 225 2.88 5.62 -4.99
N LEU A 226 3.04 4.32 -4.72
CA LEU A 226 2.40 3.67 -3.56
C LEU A 226 3.19 3.86 -2.27
N VAL A 227 4.45 4.29 -2.35
CA VAL A 227 5.35 4.39 -1.20
C VAL A 227 4.80 5.33 -0.13
N PHE A 228 4.43 6.56 -0.52
CA PHE A 228 3.88 7.53 0.43
C PHE A 228 2.54 7.06 1.00
N ILE A 229 1.64 6.59 0.13
CA ILE A 229 0.27 6.15 0.48
C ILE A 229 0.30 5.04 1.55
N VAL A 230 1.23 4.10 1.44
CA VAL A 230 1.34 2.99 2.40
C VAL A 230 2.11 3.42 3.65
N LEU A 231 3.26 4.09 3.50
CA LEU A 231 4.09 4.48 4.64
C LEU A 231 3.44 5.52 5.55
N SER A 232 2.72 6.50 5.01
CA SER A 232 2.08 7.55 5.81
C SER A 232 1.10 6.97 6.83
N ARG A 233 0.33 5.96 6.42
CA ARG A 233 -0.63 5.26 7.29
C ARG A 233 0.04 4.39 8.34
N ILE A 234 1.10 3.66 7.95
CA ILE A 234 1.89 2.86 8.89
C ILE A 234 2.47 3.77 9.98
N LEU A 235 3.06 4.90 9.57
CA LEU A 235 3.62 5.91 10.47
C LEU A 235 2.55 6.52 11.39
N SER A 236 1.40 6.90 10.84
CA SER A 236 0.26 7.41 11.62
C SER A 236 -0.11 6.44 12.75
N THR A 237 -0.22 5.15 12.42
CA THR A 237 -0.59 4.14 13.43
C THR A 237 0.54 3.88 14.43
N LEU A 238 1.79 3.83 13.97
CA LEU A 238 2.96 3.72 14.85
C LEU A 238 3.04 4.86 15.86
N VAL A 239 2.81 6.10 15.44
CA VAL A 239 2.79 7.27 16.32
C VAL A 239 1.64 7.17 17.33
N ASN A 240 0.46 6.69 16.91
CA ASN A 240 -0.66 6.46 17.83
C ASN A 240 -0.34 5.42 18.91
N GLU A 241 0.34 4.33 18.54
CA GLU A 241 0.71 3.27 19.47
C GLU A 241 1.87 3.68 20.39
N LEU A 242 2.86 4.42 19.87
CA LEU A 242 3.85 5.07 20.72
C LEU A 242 3.19 6.00 21.73
N ALA A 243 2.24 6.84 21.31
CA ALA A 243 1.54 7.74 22.23
C ALA A 243 0.83 6.97 23.36
N LYS A 244 0.16 5.85 23.04
CA LYS A 244 -0.46 4.96 24.04
C LYS A 244 0.58 4.35 25.00
N LEU A 245 1.70 3.86 24.48
CA LEU A 245 2.77 3.28 25.29
C LEU A 245 3.38 4.31 26.23
N TYR A 246 3.63 5.53 25.75
CA TYR A 246 4.14 6.63 26.57
C TYR A 246 3.14 7.10 27.62
N SER A 247 1.84 7.16 27.30
CA SER A 247 0.80 7.53 28.28
C SER A 247 0.64 6.51 29.41
N ASN A 248 1.05 5.25 29.18
CA ASN A 248 1.02 4.19 30.19
C ASN A 248 2.25 4.17 31.11
N ILE A 249 3.22 5.07 30.89
CA ILE A 249 4.40 5.18 31.75
C ILE A 249 4.02 5.99 33.00
N ASN A 250 4.05 5.33 34.15
CA ASN A 250 3.65 5.94 35.43
C ASN A 250 4.62 7.01 35.93
N GLN A 251 5.92 6.83 35.68
CA GLN A 251 6.96 7.70 36.22
C GLN A 251 8.18 7.74 35.30
N PHE A 252 8.78 8.92 35.20
CA PHE A 252 10.08 9.13 34.55
C PHE A 252 11.12 9.54 35.58
N SER A 253 12.32 8.96 35.45
CA SER A 253 13.55 9.59 35.94
C SER A 253 13.94 10.74 35.00
N LYS A 254 14.81 11.66 35.45
CA LYS A 254 15.37 12.72 34.59
C LYS A 254 16.12 12.18 33.37
N ALA A 255 16.79 11.03 33.50
CA ALA A 255 17.43 10.37 32.35
C ALA A 255 16.41 9.64 31.47
N GLY A 256 15.37 9.05 32.05
CA GLY A 256 14.27 8.42 31.33
C GLY A 256 13.49 9.39 30.45
N SER A 257 13.13 10.57 30.98
CA SER A 257 12.49 11.64 30.20
C SER A 257 13.39 12.16 29.09
N MET A 258 14.68 12.37 29.37
CA MET A 258 15.65 12.75 28.35
C MET A 258 15.80 11.69 27.25
N GLN A 259 15.81 10.40 27.61
CA GLN A 259 15.84 9.29 26.65
C GLN A 259 14.58 9.29 25.76
N ALA A 260 13.40 9.49 26.35
CA ALA A 260 12.14 9.57 25.62
C ALA A 260 12.13 10.70 24.59
N CYS A 261 12.58 11.90 24.98
CA CYS A 261 12.74 13.02 24.06
C CYS A 261 13.73 12.66 22.93
N LEU A 262 14.90 12.12 23.27
CA LEU A 262 15.92 11.74 22.27
C LEU A 262 15.37 10.75 21.24
N ASP A 263 14.66 9.71 21.70
CA ASP A 263 14.12 8.66 20.84
C ASP A 263 13.02 9.19 19.90
N LEU A 264 12.08 9.99 20.42
CA LEU A 264 10.98 10.56 19.64
C LEU A 264 11.47 11.61 18.62
N ILE A 265 12.44 12.45 19.01
CA ILE A 265 13.05 13.42 18.10
C ILE A 265 13.81 12.71 16.98
N ALA A 266 14.52 11.61 17.30
CA ALA A 266 15.20 10.81 16.27
C ALA A 266 14.23 10.25 15.23
N LEU A 267 13.03 9.78 15.65
CA LEU A 267 11.98 9.36 14.72
C LEU A 267 11.48 10.53 13.85
N GLN A 268 11.20 11.68 14.47
CA GLN A 268 10.73 12.88 13.77
C GLN A 268 11.73 13.36 12.70
N GLU A 269 13.02 13.37 13.02
CA GLU A 269 14.09 13.78 12.10
C GLU A 269 14.30 12.78 10.96
N CYS A 270 14.20 11.47 11.23
CA CYS A 270 14.43 10.45 10.21
C CYS A 270 13.23 10.25 9.27
N LEU A 271 12.01 10.36 9.78
CA LEU A 271 10.79 9.91 9.10
C LEU A 271 9.81 11.04 8.78
N GLY A 272 10.08 12.27 9.22
CA GLY A 272 9.14 13.40 9.12
C GLY A 272 8.66 13.72 7.70
N ARG A 273 9.43 13.41 6.66
CA ARG A 273 9.01 13.62 5.26
C ARG A 273 7.99 12.60 4.76
N CYS A 274 7.99 11.39 5.33
CA CYS A 274 7.01 10.36 5.03
C CYS A 274 5.75 10.48 5.89
N MET A 275 5.72 11.39 6.85
CA MET A 275 4.56 11.65 7.70
C MET A 275 3.64 12.67 7.05
N GLU A 276 2.34 12.45 7.17
CA GLU A 276 1.35 13.50 6.98
C GLU A 276 1.50 14.58 8.06
N THR A 277 1.10 15.81 7.75
CA THR A 277 1.17 16.96 8.65
C THR A 277 0.51 16.67 10.01
N GLU A 278 -0.66 16.02 10.00
CA GLU A 278 -1.36 15.63 11.24
C GLU A 278 -0.53 14.65 12.08
N THR A 279 0.05 13.62 11.44
CA THR A 279 0.90 12.62 12.12
C THR A 279 2.16 13.27 12.71
N SER A 280 2.80 14.18 11.96
CA SER A 280 3.96 14.92 12.47
C SER A 280 3.60 15.84 13.63
N ASN A 281 2.43 16.50 13.58
CA ASN A 281 1.98 17.35 14.67
C ASN A 281 1.68 16.53 15.93
N LYS A 282 1.07 15.36 15.79
CA LYS A 282 0.84 14.44 16.91
C LYS A 282 2.13 13.94 17.55
N LEU A 283 3.15 13.64 16.75
CA LEU A 283 4.47 13.27 17.27
C LEU A 283 5.13 14.42 18.03
N LYS A 284 5.04 15.65 17.51
CA LYS A 284 5.51 16.86 18.20
C LYS A 284 4.77 17.08 19.52
N GLU A 285 3.45 16.92 19.53
CA GLU A 285 2.63 17.02 20.74
C GLU A 285 3.07 15.98 21.78
N LEU A 286 3.26 14.73 21.37
CA LEU A 286 3.76 13.66 22.23
C LEU A 286 5.11 14.02 22.86
N ILE A 287 6.04 14.61 22.09
CA ILE A 287 7.33 15.09 22.61
C ILE A 287 7.13 16.15 23.69
N THR A 288 6.19 17.08 23.50
CA THR A 288 5.92 18.15 24.49
C THR A 288 5.26 17.66 25.78
N GLN A 289 4.63 16.49 25.75
CA GLN A 289 4.00 15.87 26.93
C GLN A 289 5.02 15.16 27.83
N ILE A 290 6.25 14.92 27.37
CA ILE A 290 7.31 14.31 28.17
C ILE A 290 7.78 15.29 29.26
N PRO A 291 7.98 14.85 30.52
CA PRO A 291 8.52 15.70 31.58
C PRO A 291 9.85 16.36 31.19
N ASP A 292 10.04 17.62 31.58
CA ASP A 292 11.26 18.40 31.33
C ASP A 292 11.69 18.52 29.85
N ALA A 293 10.78 18.23 28.89
CA ALA A 293 11.09 18.21 27.46
C ALA A 293 11.75 19.51 26.96
N ALA A 294 11.27 20.67 27.41
CA ALA A 294 11.83 21.96 27.02
C ALA A 294 13.29 22.17 27.46
N GLU A 295 13.70 21.60 28.60
CA GLU A 295 15.08 21.58 29.07
C GLU A 295 15.91 20.60 28.23
N HIS A 296 15.39 19.39 28.03
CA HIS A 296 16.08 18.33 27.30
C HIS A 296 16.36 18.69 25.84
N ILE A 297 15.38 19.27 25.13
CA ILE A 297 15.52 19.67 23.71
C ILE A 297 16.64 20.70 23.52
N LYS A 298 16.86 21.58 24.50
CA LYS A 298 17.92 22.60 24.47
C LYS A 298 19.28 22.06 24.93
N SER A 299 19.33 20.85 25.46
CA SER A 299 20.55 20.25 25.97
C SER A 299 21.52 19.91 24.85
N LYS A 300 22.72 20.49 24.89
CA LYS A 300 23.81 20.17 23.97
C LYS A 300 24.12 18.67 23.92
N ALA A 301 24.06 17.99 25.07
CA ALA A 301 24.31 16.55 25.14
C ALA A 301 23.28 15.75 24.32
N LEU A 302 22.00 16.14 24.35
CA LEU A 302 20.96 15.51 23.54
C LEU A 302 21.23 15.73 22.05
N THR A 303 21.55 16.97 21.66
CA THR A 303 21.89 17.32 20.28
C THR A 303 23.10 16.54 19.76
N ASP A 304 24.15 16.37 20.57
CA ASP A 304 25.34 15.63 20.19
C ASP A 304 25.03 14.13 19.98
N MET A 305 24.26 13.51 20.88
CA MET A 305 23.81 12.11 20.75
C MET A 305 22.90 11.91 19.53
N LEU A 306 21.98 12.85 19.28
CA LEU A 306 21.11 12.83 18.10
C LEU A 306 21.93 12.91 16.81
N ASN A 307 22.90 13.83 16.73
CA ASN A 307 23.74 14.00 15.55
C ASN A 307 24.56 12.75 15.23
N VAL A 308 25.09 12.07 16.25
CA VAL A 308 25.79 10.79 16.07
C VAL A 308 24.83 9.74 15.50
N PHE A 309 23.62 9.65 16.03
CA PHE A 309 22.60 8.73 15.54
C PHE A 309 22.18 9.02 14.10
N LEU A 310 21.90 10.27 13.77
CA LEU A 310 21.46 10.67 12.42
C LEU A 310 22.53 10.35 11.37
N LYS A 311 23.82 10.50 11.71
CA LYS A 311 24.93 10.06 10.84
C LYS A 311 24.92 8.56 10.61
N GLN A 312 24.67 7.77 11.66
CA GLN A 312 24.59 6.30 11.54
C GLN A 312 23.38 5.86 10.69
N MET A 313 22.25 6.54 10.81
CA MET A 313 21.02 6.21 10.08
C MET A 313 20.95 6.82 8.68
N GLN A 314 21.91 7.66 8.27
CA GLN A 314 21.90 8.35 6.98
C GLN A 314 21.65 7.41 5.77
N PRO A 315 22.27 6.22 5.66
CA PRO A 315 22.06 5.35 4.51
C PRO A 315 20.60 4.92 4.33
N TYR A 316 19.87 4.78 5.44
CA TYR A 316 18.46 4.36 5.45
C TYR A 316 17.51 5.54 5.33
N SER A 317 17.85 6.68 5.95
CA SER A 317 17.00 7.87 5.91
C SER A 317 16.97 8.58 4.56
N ILE A 318 17.96 8.35 3.69
CA ILE A 318 17.94 8.84 2.31
C ILE A 318 16.73 8.32 1.54
N ALA A 319 16.34 7.05 1.73
CA ALA A 319 15.18 6.47 1.06
C ALA A 319 13.91 7.27 1.33
N PHE A 320 13.76 7.81 2.54
CA PHE A 320 12.61 8.61 2.94
C PHE A 320 12.65 10.07 2.45
N ARG A 321 13.78 10.53 1.90
CA ARG A 321 13.93 11.92 1.43
C ARG A 321 13.27 12.17 0.09
N ASP A 322 13.21 11.13 -0.75
CA ASP A 322 12.71 11.18 -2.12
C ASP A 322 11.23 10.78 -2.22
N VAL A 323 10.60 10.47 -1.07
CA VAL A 323 9.17 10.19 -0.99
C VAL A 323 8.42 11.51 -1.19
N THR A 324 7.85 11.69 -2.38
CA THR A 324 6.97 12.82 -2.70
C THR A 324 5.58 12.59 -2.14
N GLN A 325 5.06 13.58 -1.43
CA GLN A 325 3.65 13.66 -1.00
C GLN A 325 2.73 13.91 -2.19
#